data_AF-A0A1N6G0P8-F1
#
_entry.id   AF-A0A1N6G0P8-F1
#
_cell.length_a   1.000
_cell.length_b   1.000
_cell.length_c   1.000
_cell.angle_alpha   90.00
_cell.angle_beta   90.00
_cell.angle_gamma   90.00
#
_symmetry.space_group_name_H-M   'P 1'
#
loop_
_entity.id
_entity.type
_entity.pdbx_description
1 polymer ?
#
loop_
_entity_poly.entity_id
_entity_poly.type
_entity_poly.pdbx_seq_one_letter_code
_entity_poly.pdbx_strand_id
1 'polypeptide(L)'
;MIPVIPSLLTGVLLLLILLIGCRLVFLLFRYLFFRPNMFGVTFGMRLFTISVSCFLFRDFFYVLFWVPVSLIKVPLEQLLSGIEIAVGTTEKVGTEKVYMLIKNTYSLLLEKTRLFTPYFLGGLLTACLLHEVLRSLFYDEATTDYQIRKRSLQFYHSSIIGGSRAVKQNVALFLLMSGSLYLILCVTIAIPYNNNFPGYNDQNKDTAVYQIRIAASGDLSMTMNTFAQDTVPLSQVMRTTNVEQLSGLAKELLNRNNGQFIGNMEEQHRYLVKRTNEFNNSVKEFVTSKDNLVKKLNDKLKGKDGSVKLRYTYYQLLQEYVGNEIRIKEDLYRRALARINDDYMFYVKDPIARYVSAYSGFVTDLGRVKDGNIVPAEISNYTSTNFIFYRQPGDILPDASQWGPEPIEPTPGTDWGWLGRSASWLIKPNAPDLVLLIGMFGFGMLGAAISSFVNIRRKISQKDPLVDNLYIVIIRGFSAAIVIFLATKGGIAIVNNGSNNPNPHVLFLACLVGAVYSERIWEWAKKQLALKTDGAGEPFALADENKDAYNKESDQPRRERSGIAAPDEGAINPID
;
A
#
# COMPACT_ATOMS: atom_id res chain seq x y z
N MET A 1 17.25 -36.75 -31.29
CA MET A 1 17.62 -35.48 -31.98
C MET A 1 16.32 -34.76 -32.33
N ILE A 2 15.94 -33.53 -31.97
CA ILE A 2 16.49 -32.46 -31.12
C ILE A 2 15.30 -31.54 -30.72
N PRO A 3 14.72 -31.63 -29.51
CA PRO A 3 13.92 -30.54 -28.92
C PRO A 3 14.76 -29.64 -27.98
N VAL A 4 16.08 -29.85 -27.94
CA VAL A 4 17.01 -29.15 -27.04
C VAL A 4 17.47 -27.79 -27.59
N ILE A 5 17.51 -27.62 -28.92
CA ILE A 5 17.90 -26.36 -29.57
C ILE A 5 16.94 -25.20 -29.27
N PRO A 6 15.59 -25.37 -29.31
CA PRO A 6 14.65 -24.30 -28.98
C PRO A 6 14.83 -23.75 -27.56
N SER A 7 15.05 -24.64 -26.57
CA SER A 7 15.26 -24.22 -25.18
C SER A 7 16.56 -23.46 -24.96
N LEU A 8 17.63 -23.86 -25.67
CA LEU A 8 18.94 -23.19 -25.59
C LEU A 8 18.90 -21.80 -26.23
N LEU A 9 18.29 -21.69 -27.42
CA LEU A 9 18.13 -20.41 -28.12
C LEU A 9 17.26 -19.43 -27.30
N THR A 10 16.19 -19.92 -26.69
CA THR A 10 15.31 -19.11 -25.84
C THR A 10 16.06 -18.63 -24.59
N GLY A 11 16.84 -19.50 -23.95
CA GLY A 11 17.69 -19.12 -22.81
C GLY A 11 18.74 -18.06 -23.17
N VAL A 12 19.40 -18.19 -24.32
CA VAL A 12 20.39 -17.22 -24.80
C VAL A 12 19.73 -15.87 -25.12
N LEU A 13 18.60 -15.85 -25.82
CA LEU A 13 17.87 -14.62 -26.15
C LEU A 13 17.45 -13.87 -24.87
N LEU A 14 16.99 -14.60 -23.85
CA LEU A 14 16.57 -14.04 -22.57
C LEU A 14 17.73 -13.47 -21.76
N LEU A 15 18.86 -14.18 -21.73
CA LEU A 15 20.10 -13.66 -21.14
C LEU A 15 20.49 -12.34 -21.82
N LEU A 16 20.33 -12.25 -23.14
CA LEU A 16 20.62 -11.06 -23.94
C LEU A 16 19.68 -9.89 -23.58
N ILE A 17 18.36 -10.15 -23.46
CA ILE A 17 17.38 -9.14 -23.04
C ILE A 17 17.70 -8.63 -21.62
N LEU A 18 18.07 -9.53 -20.71
CA LEU A 18 18.44 -9.18 -19.34
C LEU A 18 19.70 -8.32 -19.31
N LEU A 19 20.72 -8.69 -20.09
CA LEU A 19 21.95 -7.90 -20.25
C LEU A 19 21.66 -6.52 -20.84
N ILE A 20 20.75 -6.41 -21.81
CA ILE A 20 20.31 -5.13 -22.37
C ILE A 20 19.57 -4.29 -21.31
N GLY A 21 18.64 -4.88 -20.55
CA GLY A 21 17.91 -4.20 -19.49
C GLY A 21 18.85 -3.68 -18.38
N CYS A 22 19.77 -4.53 -17.91
CA CYS A 22 20.82 -4.13 -16.97
C CYS A 22 21.71 -3.02 -17.54
N ARG A 23 22.08 -3.10 -18.83
CA ARG A 23 22.86 -2.05 -19.50
C ARG A 23 22.09 -0.73 -19.58
N LEU A 24 20.80 -0.74 -19.88
CA LEU A 24 19.97 0.47 -19.92
C LEU A 24 19.85 1.12 -18.54
N VAL A 25 19.60 0.33 -17.48
CA VAL A 25 19.56 0.83 -16.10
C VAL A 25 20.93 1.36 -15.66
N PHE A 26 22.00 0.66 -16.02
CA PHE A 26 23.37 1.13 -15.78
C PHE A 26 23.68 2.42 -16.55
N LEU A 27 23.23 2.54 -17.79
CA LEU A 27 23.38 3.78 -18.57
C LEU A 27 22.58 4.92 -17.96
N LEU A 28 21.36 4.67 -17.47
CA LEU A 28 20.57 5.64 -16.73
C LEU A 28 21.29 6.07 -15.45
N PHE A 29 21.83 5.12 -14.68
CA PHE A 29 22.66 5.40 -13.50
C PHE A 29 23.90 6.22 -13.85
N ARG A 30 24.59 5.81 -14.92
CA ARG A 30 25.77 6.52 -15.42
C ARG A 30 25.42 7.93 -15.85
N TYR A 31 24.27 8.10 -16.46
CA TYR A 31 23.75 9.38 -16.88
C TYR A 31 23.40 10.26 -15.66
N LEU A 32 22.68 9.74 -14.67
CA LEU A 32 22.25 10.48 -13.47
C LEU A 32 23.43 10.79 -12.52
N PHE A 33 24.33 9.84 -12.28
CA PHE A 33 25.39 9.96 -11.26
C PHE A 33 26.76 10.36 -11.81
N PHE A 34 27.07 10.07 -13.08
CA PHE A 34 28.40 10.26 -13.63
C PHE A 34 28.46 11.29 -14.77
N ARG A 35 27.33 11.67 -15.40
CA ARG A 35 27.34 12.76 -16.37
C ARG A 35 27.64 14.08 -15.64
N PRO A 36 28.66 14.85 -16.05
CA PRO A 36 28.86 16.19 -15.54
C PRO A 36 27.61 17.04 -15.83
N ASN A 37 27.18 17.82 -14.84
CA ASN A 37 26.19 18.92 -14.95
C ASN A 37 24.68 18.61 -14.84
N MET A 38 24.23 17.37 -14.58
CA MET A 38 22.78 17.14 -14.42
C MET A 38 22.23 17.35 -13.00
N PHE A 39 23.02 17.09 -11.96
CA PHE A 39 22.60 17.24 -10.55
C PHE A 39 23.73 17.82 -9.67
N GLY A 40 24.70 18.49 -10.28
CA GLY A 40 25.86 19.07 -9.60
C GLY A 40 27.18 18.59 -10.21
N VAL A 41 28.26 19.36 -10.03
CA VAL A 41 29.60 18.93 -10.44
C VAL A 41 30.20 17.98 -9.40
N THR A 42 29.87 18.17 -8.13
CA THR A 42 30.31 17.30 -7.03
C THR A 42 29.31 16.19 -6.73
N PHE A 43 29.82 15.00 -6.40
CA PHE A 43 29.02 13.83 -6.03
C PHE A 43 28.05 14.11 -4.87
N GLY A 44 28.46 14.94 -3.89
CA GLY A 44 27.62 15.32 -2.75
C GLY A 44 26.36 16.11 -3.13
N MET A 45 26.44 17.02 -4.10
CA MET A 45 25.25 17.78 -4.56
C MET A 45 24.28 16.90 -5.35
N ARG A 46 24.82 15.94 -6.10
CA ARG A 46 24.00 14.93 -6.79
C ARG A 46 23.22 14.13 -5.76
N LEU A 47 23.90 13.64 -4.73
CA LEU A 47 23.26 12.92 -3.63
C LEU A 47 22.21 13.77 -2.91
N PHE A 48 22.48 15.05 -2.64
CA PHE A 48 21.54 15.93 -1.94
C PHE A 48 20.27 16.21 -2.77
N THR A 49 20.42 16.63 -4.02
CA THR A 49 19.28 16.91 -4.92
C THR A 49 18.41 15.68 -5.15
N ILE A 50 19.07 14.54 -5.37
CA ILE A 50 18.42 13.24 -5.49
C ILE A 50 17.73 12.88 -4.17
N SER A 51 18.37 13.07 -3.00
CA SER A 51 17.79 12.72 -1.70
C SER A 51 16.54 13.52 -1.37
N VAL A 52 16.56 14.84 -1.62
CA VAL A 52 15.38 15.71 -1.41
C VAL A 52 14.24 15.28 -2.34
N SER A 53 14.56 14.96 -3.59
CA SER A 53 13.56 14.50 -4.57
C SER A 53 13.03 13.11 -4.23
N CYS A 54 13.88 12.21 -3.73
CA CYS A 54 13.51 10.91 -3.20
C CYS A 54 12.60 11.00 -1.96
N PHE A 55 12.79 12.00 -1.11
CA PHE A 55 11.93 12.24 0.05
C PHE A 55 10.53 12.66 -0.39
N LEU A 56 10.43 13.52 -1.41
CA LEU A 56 9.16 13.98 -1.95
C LEU A 56 8.46 12.91 -2.81
N PHE A 57 9.23 12.05 -3.50
CA PHE A 57 8.72 11.05 -4.43
C PHE A 57 9.29 9.66 -4.12
N ARG A 58 8.55 8.87 -3.34
CA ARG A 58 8.92 7.48 -2.98
C ARG A 58 9.20 6.60 -4.20
N ASP A 59 8.42 6.77 -5.27
CA ASP A 59 8.59 5.98 -6.49
C ASP A 59 9.90 6.37 -7.19
N PHE A 60 10.30 7.65 -7.16
CA PHE A 60 11.62 8.08 -7.64
C PHE A 60 12.76 7.42 -6.84
N PHE A 61 12.64 7.33 -5.51
CA PHE A 61 13.60 6.58 -4.69
C PHE A 61 13.64 5.09 -5.03
N TYR A 62 12.48 4.44 -5.17
CA TYR A 62 12.42 3.01 -5.46
C TYR A 62 13.03 2.68 -6.82
N VAL A 63 12.72 3.49 -7.84
CA VAL A 63 13.27 3.32 -9.18
C VAL A 63 14.76 3.60 -9.23
N LEU A 64 15.21 4.63 -8.51
CA LEU A 64 16.62 4.96 -8.49
C LEU A 64 17.40 3.91 -7.70
N PHE A 65 17.04 3.59 -6.46
CA PHE A 65 17.90 2.75 -5.62
C PHE A 65 17.53 1.26 -5.60
N TRP A 66 16.24 0.94 -5.62
CA TRP A 66 15.80 -0.44 -5.41
C TRP A 66 15.73 -1.26 -6.70
N VAL A 67 15.30 -0.65 -7.81
CA VAL A 67 15.22 -1.34 -9.11
C VAL A 67 16.56 -1.93 -9.54
N PRO A 68 17.71 -1.21 -9.53
CA PRO A 68 19.00 -1.80 -9.88
C PRO A 68 19.42 -2.95 -8.95
N VAL A 69 19.19 -2.79 -7.63
CA VAL A 69 19.51 -3.83 -6.64
C VAL A 69 18.65 -5.07 -6.88
N SER A 70 17.35 -4.90 -7.15
CA SER A 70 16.43 -6.00 -7.42
C SER A 70 16.70 -6.69 -8.77
N LEU A 71 17.14 -5.95 -9.78
CA LEU A 71 17.56 -6.48 -11.08
C LEU A 71 18.83 -7.32 -11.00
N ILE A 72 19.69 -7.10 -10.00
CA ILE A 72 20.86 -7.94 -9.73
C ILE A 72 20.47 -9.13 -8.84
N LYS A 73 19.66 -8.88 -7.80
CA LYS A 73 19.29 -9.88 -6.80
C LYS A 73 18.46 -11.02 -7.37
N VAL A 74 17.41 -10.71 -8.14
CA VAL A 74 16.48 -11.75 -8.66
C VAL A 74 17.20 -12.75 -9.58
N PRO A 75 18.01 -12.32 -10.57
CA PRO A 75 18.74 -13.27 -11.40
C PRO A 75 19.82 -14.01 -10.63
N LEU A 76 20.47 -13.38 -9.65
CA LEU A 76 21.50 -14.02 -8.83
C LEU A 76 20.92 -15.11 -7.93
N GLU A 77 19.81 -14.85 -7.24
CA GLU A 77 19.13 -15.86 -6.41
C GLU A 77 18.66 -17.05 -7.26
N GLN A 78 18.14 -16.79 -8.45
CA GLN A 78 17.72 -17.86 -9.35
C GLN A 78 18.90 -18.63 -9.95
N LEU A 79 20.00 -17.95 -10.29
CA LEU A 79 21.22 -18.59 -10.77
C LEU A 79 21.88 -19.45 -9.68
N LEU A 80 21.92 -18.98 -8.43
CA LEU A 80 22.38 -19.75 -7.27
C LEU A 80 21.49 -20.98 -7.03
N SER A 81 20.16 -20.82 -7.06
CA SER A 81 19.22 -21.94 -6.92
C SER A 81 19.33 -22.96 -8.07
N GLY A 82 19.73 -22.51 -9.27
CA GLY A 82 19.98 -23.37 -10.41
C GLY A 82 21.29 -24.15 -10.30
N ILE A 83 22.35 -23.54 -9.73
CA ILE A 83 23.65 -24.19 -9.51
C ILE A 83 23.54 -25.29 -8.45
N GLU A 84 22.81 -25.08 -7.35
CA GLU A 84 22.60 -26.12 -6.33
C GLU A 84 21.94 -27.38 -6.91
N ILE A 85 21.07 -27.23 -7.90
CA ILE A 85 20.39 -28.36 -8.58
C ILE A 85 21.32 -29.05 -9.59
N ALA A 86 22.14 -28.28 -10.31
CA ALA A 86 23.08 -28.81 -11.30
C ALA A 86 24.24 -29.60 -10.65
N VAL A 87 24.58 -29.31 -9.40
CA VAL A 87 25.59 -30.04 -8.62
C VAL A 87 25.02 -31.31 -7.96
N GLY A 88 23.69 -31.43 -7.85
CA GLY A 88 23.03 -32.51 -7.09
C GLY A 88 22.25 -33.56 -7.91
N THR A 89 21.68 -33.24 -9.08
CA THR A 89 20.72 -34.15 -9.74
C THR A 89 20.70 -34.01 -11.26
N THR A 90 20.69 -35.13 -11.98
CA THR A 90 20.55 -35.24 -13.45
C THR A 90 19.13 -34.94 -13.97
N GLU A 91 18.28 -34.28 -13.17
CA GLU A 91 16.93 -33.94 -13.58
C GLU A 91 16.94 -32.74 -14.54
N LYS A 92 16.30 -32.93 -15.70
CA LYS A 92 16.13 -31.90 -16.72
C LYS A 92 15.51 -30.65 -16.09
N VAL A 93 16.25 -29.55 -16.09
CA VAL A 93 15.73 -28.23 -15.70
C VAL A 93 14.50 -27.93 -16.58
N GLY A 94 13.32 -28.08 -15.98
CA GLY A 94 12.04 -27.94 -16.68
C GLY A 94 11.85 -26.53 -17.21
N THR A 95 11.32 -26.42 -18.42
CA THR A 95 10.92 -25.17 -19.10
C THR A 95 10.07 -24.24 -18.24
N GLU A 96 9.35 -24.80 -17.27
CA GLU A 96 8.52 -24.09 -16.30
C GLU A 96 9.31 -23.16 -15.36
N LYS A 97 10.52 -23.55 -14.93
CA LYS A 97 11.37 -22.70 -14.08
C LYS A 97 11.88 -21.48 -14.85
N VAL A 98 12.24 -21.69 -16.12
CA VAL A 98 12.64 -20.59 -17.04
C VAL A 98 11.46 -19.66 -17.27
N TYR A 99 10.25 -20.19 -17.48
CA TYR A 99 9.04 -19.38 -17.63
C TYR A 99 8.73 -18.52 -16.38
N MET A 100 8.87 -19.09 -15.17
CA MET A 100 8.67 -18.36 -13.92
C MET A 100 9.71 -17.24 -13.72
N LEU A 101 10.97 -17.47 -14.09
CA LEU A 101 12.01 -16.43 -14.11
C LEU A 101 11.60 -15.27 -15.04
N ILE A 102 11.13 -15.58 -16.25
CA ILE A 102 10.70 -14.59 -17.25
C ILE A 102 9.54 -13.76 -16.71
N LYS A 103 8.48 -14.41 -16.20
CA LYS A 103 7.29 -13.74 -15.69
C LYS A 103 7.64 -12.82 -14.51
N ASN A 104 8.51 -13.27 -13.61
CA ASN A 104 8.97 -12.47 -12.47
C ASN A 104 9.85 -11.29 -12.91
N THR A 105 10.71 -11.47 -13.91
CA THR A 105 11.58 -10.40 -14.41
C THR A 105 10.80 -9.37 -15.23
N TYR A 106 9.84 -9.81 -16.04
CA TYR A 106 8.96 -8.95 -16.83
C TYR A 106 8.01 -8.13 -15.95
N SER A 107 7.36 -8.77 -14.97
CA SER A 107 6.53 -8.06 -13.97
C SER A 107 7.37 -7.09 -13.14
N LEU A 108 8.62 -7.44 -12.80
CA LEU A 108 9.53 -6.52 -12.15
C LEU A 108 9.79 -5.29 -13.05
N LEU A 109 10.14 -5.50 -14.32
CA LEU A 109 10.55 -4.47 -15.28
C LEU A 109 9.42 -3.55 -15.76
N LEU A 110 8.19 -4.03 -15.91
CA LEU A 110 7.08 -3.23 -16.48
C LEU A 110 6.03 -2.86 -15.44
N GLU A 111 5.69 -3.78 -14.54
CA GLU A 111 4.62 -3.58 -13.56
C GLU A 111 5.13 -2.87 -12.30
N LYS A 112 6.35 -3.21 -11.86
CA LYS A 112 6.94 -2.67 -10.62
C LYS A 112 7.88 -1.49 -10.81
N THR A 113 8.59 -1.37 -11.94
CA THR A 113 9.55 -0.26 -12.11
C THR A 113 8.87 1.09 -12.22
N ARG A 114 7.59 1.20 -12.61
CA ARG A 114 6.87 2.50 -12.60
C ARG A 114 7.64 3.66 -13.26
N LEU A 115 8.54 3.38 -14.20
CA LEU A 115 9.50 4.35 -14.79
C LEU A 115 8.80 5.51 -15.50
N PHE A 116 7.57 5.27 -15.99
CA PHE A 116 6.75 6.27 -16.66
C PHE A 116 5.59 6.78 -15.80
N THR A 117 5.60 6.48 -14.49
CA THR A 117 4.58 7.06 -13.62
C THR A 117 4.79 8.57 -13.47
N PRO A 118 3.71 9.36 -13.37
CA PRO A 118 3.81 10.79 -13.15
C PRO A 118 4.60 11.13 -11.88
N TYR A 119 4.68 10.22 -10.90
CA TYR A 119 5.48 10.37 -9.70
C TYR A 119 6.99 10.29 -9.94
N PHE A 120 7.44 9.39 -10.82
CA PHE A 120 8.86 9.33 -11.21
C PHE A 120 9.26 10.59 -11.98
N LEU A 121 8.44 11.00 -12.96
CA LEU A 121 8.66 12.22 -13.74
C LEU A 121 8.62 13.48 -12.87
N GLY A 122 7.70 13.54 -11.89
CA GLY A 122 7.65 14.62 -10.90
C GLY A 122 8.89 14.69 -10.02
N GLY A 123 9.41 13.54 -9.57
CA GLY A 123 10.67 13.47 -8.83
C GLY A 123 11.87 13.93 -9.66
N LEU A 124 11.95 13.51 -10.92
CA LEU A 124 12.99 13.93 -11.84
C LEU A 124 12.94 15.44 -12.10
N LEU A 125 11.75 15.98 -12.38
CA LEU A 125 11.55 17.42 -12.59
C LEU A 125 11.94 18.22 -11.35
N THR A 126 11.54 17.76 -10.16
CA THR A 126 11.88 18.42 -8.89
C THR A 126 13.39 18.38 -8.64
N ALA A 127 14.07 17.27 -8.95
CA ALA A 127 15.51 17.17 -8.86
C ALA A 127 16.22 18.14 -9.80
N CYS A 128 15.73 18.29 -11.03
CA CYS A 128 16.25 19.25 -12.00
C CYS A 128 16.03 20.70 -11.56
N LEU A 129 14.83 21.05 -11.10
CA LEU A 129 14.52 22.40 -10.60
C LEU A 129 15.37 22.75 -9.36
N LEU A 130 15.47 21.82 -8.42
CA LEU A 130 16.30 21.98 -7.23
C LEU A 130 17.78 22.10 -7.62
N HIS A 131 18.23 21.35 -8.63
CA HIS A 131 19.58 21.47 -9.14
C HIS A 131 19.85 22.87 -9.71
N GLU A 132 18.95 23.42 -10.52
CA GLU A 132 19.12 24.77 -11.08
C GLU A 132 19.13 25.86 -9.99
N VAL A 133 18.27 25.74 -8.99
CA VAL A 133 18.30 26.62 -7.82
C VAL A 133 19.64 26.51 -7.07
N LEU A 134 20.14 25.30 -6.85
CA LEU A 134 21.41 25.12 -6.16
C LEU A 134 22.61 25.55 -7.01
N ARG A 135 22.53 25.40 -8.33
CA ARG A 135 23.54 25.88 -9.27
C ARG A 135 23.62 27.39 -9.23
N SER A 136 22.50 28.09 -9.38
CA SER A 136 22.48 29.56 -9.31
C SER A 136 23.01 30.12 -7.98
N LEU A 137 22.82 29.40 -6.87
CA LEU A 137 23.23 29.86 -5.55
C LEU A 137 24.68 29.51 -5.17
N PHE A 138 25.19 28.35 -5.60
CA PHE A 138 26.42 27.79 -5.04
C PHE A 138 27.48 27.40 -6.08
N TYR A 139 27.16 27.44 -7.37
CA TYR A 139 28.12 27.12 -8.42
C TYR A 139 28.98 28.34 -8.76
N ASP A 140 30.30 28.16 -8.75
CA ASP A 140 31.24 29.16 -9.22
C ASP A 140 31.74 28.76 -10.61
N GLU A 141 31.37 29.53 -11.63
CA GLU A 141 31.79 29.27 -13.00
C GLU A 141 33.31 29.38 -13.18
N ALA A 142 33.99 30.22 -12.39
CA ALA A 142 35.42 30.45 -12.52
C ALA A 142 36.27 29.28 -12.00
N THR A 143 35.80 28.60 -10.95
CA THR A 143 36.51 27.47 -10.34
C THR A 143 35.96 26.12 -10.74
N THR A 144 34.83 26.08 -11.46
CA THR A 144 34.09 24.86 -11.84
C THR A 144 33.72 23.95 -10.66
N ASP A 145 33.79 24.46 -9.44
CA ASP A 145 33.57 23.70 -8.21
C ASP A 145 32.40 24.26 -7.39
N TYR A 146 31.68 23.36 -6.73
CA TYR A 146 30.65 23.72 -5.77
C TYR A 146 31.32 23.88 -4.40
N GLN A 147 31.67 25.12 -4.03
CA GLN A 147 32.28 25.40 -2.71
C GLN A 147 31.26 25.32 -1.56
N ILE A 148 30.48 24.24 -1.44
CA ILE A 148 29.37 24.13 -0.48
C ILE A 148 29.86 24.32 0.95
N ARG A 149 30.99 23.74 1.36
CA ARG A 149 31.38 23.78 2.79
C ARG A 149 31.86 25.17 3.23
N LYS A 150 32.58 25.89 2.37
CA LYS A 150 33.00 27.28 2.65
C LYS A 150 31.90 28.26 2.30
N ARG A 151 31.24 28.18 1.14
CA ARG A 151 30.18 29.10 0.72
C ARG A 151 28.81 28.81 1.29
N SER A 152 28.37 27.61 1.64
CA SER A 152 27.08 27.44 2.33
C SER A 152 27.20 27.77 3.81
N LEU A 153 28.34 27.46 4.44
CA LEU A 153 28.61 27.87 5.82
C LEU A 153 28.94 29.36 5.85
N GLN A 154 29.69 29.92 4.90
CA GLN A 154 29.82 31.37 4.75
C GLN A 154 28.51 32.01 4.31
N PHE A 155 27.67 31.47 3.43
CA PHE A 155 26.38 32.06 3.05
C PHE A 155 25.40 32.01 4.22
N TYR A 156 25.31 30.88 4.92
CA TYR A 156 24.54 30.78 6.14
C TYR A 156 25.11 31.74 7.21
N HIS A 157 26.43 31.83 7.36
CA HIS A 157 27.05 32.67 8.39
C HIS A 157 27.21 34.15 8.00
N SER A 158 27.23 34.51 6.72
CA SER A 158 27.45 35.87 6.19
C SER A 158 26.17 36.47 5.63
N SER A 159 25.31 35.65 5.02
CA SER A 159 24.05 36.08 4.42
C SER A 159 22.87 35.86 5.35
N ILE A 160 22.87 34.83 6.20
CA ILE A 160 21.80 34.60 7.19
C ILE A 160 22.20 35.09 8.59
N ILE A 161 23.22 34.52 9.24
CA ILE A 161 23.65 34.92 10.60
C ILE A 161 24.34 36.29 10.60
N GLY A 162 25.20 36.56 9.63
CA GLY A 162 25.89 37.84 9.43
C GLY A 162 25.12 38.81 8.56
N GLY A 163 24.02 38.34 7.96
CA GLY A 163 23.15 39.18 7.13
C GLY A 163 22.54 40.31 7.96
N SER A 164 22.21 41.40 7.27
CA SER A 164 21.49 42.50 7.91
C SER A 164 20.20 41.98 8.55
N ARG A 165 19.70 42.69 9.57
CA ARG A 165 18.44 42.36 10.25
C ARG A 165 17.30 42.12 9.26
N ALA A 166 17.29 42.86 8.14
CA ALA A 166 16.37 42.70 7.03
C ALA A 166 16.42 41.31 6.37
N VAL A 167 17.62 40.78 6.07
CA VAL A 167 17.74 39.46 5.42
C VAL A 167 17.21 38.36 6.33
N LYS A 168 17.55 38.40 7.63
CA LYS A 168 17.04 37.44 8.63
C LYS A 168 15.51 37.47 8.71
N GLN A 169 14.93 38.66 8.76
CA GLN A 169 13.49 38.86 8.82
C GLN A 169 12.80 38.38 7.54
N ASN A 170 13.39 38.61 6.37
CA ASN A 170 12.85 38.16 5.09
C ASN A 170 12.86 36.63 4.97
N VAL A 171 13.94 35.97 5.38
CA VAL A 171 14.03 34.50 5.40
C VAL A 171 12.98 33.92 6.35
N ALA A 172 12.85 34.49 7.55
CA ALA A 172 11.88 34.03 8.53
C ALA A 172 10.42 34.25 8.05
N LEU A 173 10.15 35.37 7.39
CA LEU A 173 8.86 35.65 6.76
C LEU A 173 8.53 34.66 5.63
N PHE A 174 9.52 34.34 4.78
CA PHE A 174 9.36 33.34 3.72
C PHE A 174 9.06 31.95 4.29
N LEU A 175 9.77 31.54 5.34
CA LEU A 175 9.50 30.27 6.04
C LEU A 175 8.11 30.26 6.67
N LEU A 176 7.68 31.37 7.28
CA LEU A 176 6.34 31.53 7.84
C LEU A 176 5.26 31.42 6.76
N MET A 177 5.44 32.09 5.61
CA MET A 177 4.52 31.98 4.48
C MET A 177 4.46 30.54 3.93
N SER A 178 5.62 29.90 3.75
CA SER A 178 5.69 28.52 3.26
C SER A 178 5.02 27.54 4.23
N GLY A 179 5.26 27.70 5.53
CA GLY A 179 4.59 26.92 6.58
C GLY A 179 3.08 27.16 6.58
N SER A 180 2.63 28.40 6.43
CA SER A 180 1.21 28.74 6.36
C SER A 180 0.51 28.11 5.14
N LEU A 181 1.15 28.13 3.96
CA LEU A 181 0.65 27.48 2.75
C LEU A 181 0.58 25.97 2.90
N TYR A 182 1.57 25.35 3.55
CA TYR A 182 1.55 23.93 3.87
C TYR A 182 0.36 23.57 4.76
N LEU A 183 0.09 24.35 5.82
CA LEU A 183 -1.07 24.11 6.69
C LEU A 183 -2.39 24.25 5.92
N ILE A 184 -2.52 25.29 5.07
CA ILE A 184 -3.69 25.50 4.21
C ILE A 184 -3.89 24.29 3.28
N LEU A 185 -2.82 23.79 2.66
CA LEU A 185 -2.88 22.60 1.81
C LEU A 185 -3.35 21.37 2.60
N CYS A 186 -2.74 21.09 3.76
CA CYS A 186 -3.12 19.96 4.61
C CYS A 186 -4.60 20.01 5.01
N VAL A 187 -5.12 21.21 5.33
CA VAL A 187 -6.50 21.39 5.75
C VAL A 187 -7.47 21.27 4.58
N THR A 188 -7.10 21.81 3.42
CA THR A 188 -7.88 21.67 2.17
C THR A 188 -8.03 20.21 1.75
N ILE A 189 -7.05 19.36 2.10
CA ILE A 189 -7.12 17.91 1.92
C ILE A 189 -7.95 17.24 3.03
N ALA A 190 -7.73 17.63 4.28
CA ALA A 190 -8.37 17.00 5.43
C ALA A 190 -9.89 17.26 5.52
N ILE A 191 -10.38 18.43 5.10
CA ILE A 191 -11.81 18.76 5.12
C ILE A 191 -12.66 17.85 4.25
N PRO A 192 -12.42 17.71 2.93
CA PRO A 192 -13.21 16.80 2.11
C PRO A 192 -13.01 15.36 2.56
N TYR A 193 -11.85 14.99 3.09
CA TYR A 193 -11.64 13.67 3.67
C TYR A 193 -12.57 13.39 4.86
N ASN A 194 -12.79 14.38 5.73
CA ASN A 194 -13.67 14.27 6.89
C ASN A 194 -15.16 14.46 6.53
N ASN A 195 -15.48 15.30 5.52
CA ASN A 195 -16.86 15.67 5.17
C ASN A 195 -17.50 14.74 4.13
N ASN A 196 -16.76 14.12 3.21
CA ASN A 196 -17.31 13.32 2.11
C ASN A 196 -17.73 11.89 2.49
N PHE A 197 -18.05 11.63 3.77
CA PHE A 197 -18.71 10.38 4.16
C PHE A 197 -20.14 10.57 4.74
N PRO A 198 -20.99 11.45 4.16
CA PRO A 198 -22.40 11.51 4.53
C PRO A 198 -23.09 10.31 3.87
N GLY A 199 -23.23 9.20 4.60
CA GLY A 199 -23.92 8.04 4.05
C GLY A 199 -23.65 6.71 4.74
N TYR A 200 -22.66 6.65 5.64
CA TYR A 200 -22.45 5.44 6.44
C TYR A 200 -23.29 5.49 7.71
N ASN A 201 -24.58 5.15 7.57
CA ASN A 201 -25.48 4.90 8.70
C ASN A 201 -25.02 3.64 9.44
N ASP A 202 -25.23 3.58 10.76
CA ASP A 202 -24.92 2.40 11.60
C ASP A 202 -25.55 1.09 11.06
N GLN A 203 -26.62 1.18 10.26
CA GLN A 203 -27.21 0.05 9.53
C GLN A 203 -26.20 -0.72 8.65
N ASN A 204 -25.17 -0.08 8.10
CA ASN A 204 -24.15 -0.79 7.29
C ASN A 204 -23.16 -1.60 8.14
N LYS A 205 -23.06 -1.35 9.45
CA LYS A 205 -22.22 -2.13 10.37
C LYS A 205 -22.79 -3.54 10.55
N ASP A 206 -24.11 -3.62 10.74
CA ASP A 206 -24.80 -4.90 10.87
C ASP A 206 -24.77 -5.68 9.55
N THR A 207 -24.87 -4.99 8.41
CA THR A 207 -24.72 -5.59 7.08
C THR A 207 -23.33 -6.20 6.87
N ALA A 208 -22.25 -5.54 7.28
CA ALA A 208 -20.89 -6.07 7.15
C ALA A 208 -20.68 -7.32 8.03
N VAL A 209 -21.13 -7.29 9.28
CA VAL A 209 -21.08 -8.45 10.19
C VAL A 209 -21.92 -9.61 9.64
N TYR A 210 -23.08 -9.30 9.07
CA TYR A 210 -23.95 -10.29 8.43
C TYR A 210 -23.30 -10.91 7.18
N GLN A 211 -22.64 -10.12 6.34
CA GLN A 211 -21.93 -10.65 5.16
C GLN A 211 -20.73 -11.53 5.53
N ILE A 212 -20.00 -11.21 6.59
CA ILE A 212 -18.94 -12.10 7.13
C ILE A 212 -19.56 -13.44 7.58
N ARG A 213 -20.73 -13.40 8.22
CA ARG A 213 -21.44 -14.62 8.66
C ARG A 213 -21.94 -15.46 7.47
N ILE A 214 -22.44 -14.83 6.40
CA ILE A 214 -22.83 -15.53 5.16
C ILE A 214 -21.62 -16.17 4.48
N ALA A 215 -20.51 -15.42 4.35
CA ALA A 215 -19.28 -15.97 3.78
C ALA A 215 -18.76 -17.17 4.59
N ALA A 216 -19.05 -17.20 5.90
CA ALA A 216 -18.70 -18.30 6.79
C ALA A 216 -19.70 -19.46 6.80
N SER A 217 -20.88 -19.39 6.16
CA SER A 217 -21.91 -20.43 6.25
C SER A 217 -21.80 -21.56 5.22
N GLY A 218 -20.64 -21.73 4.58
CA GLY A 218 -20.39 -22.87 3.68
C GLY A 218 -20.56 -24.20 4.42
N ASP A 219 -21.50 -25.02 3.95
CA ASP A 219 -21.81 -26.32 4.56
C ASP A 219 -20.96 -27.42 3.90
N LEU A 220 -19.91 -27.84 4.59
CA LEU A 220 -19.11 -29.02 4.28
C LEU A 220 -19.77 -30.26 4.92
N SER A 221 -21.08 -30.44 4.74
CA SER A 221 -21.77 -31.64 5.18
C SER A 221 -21.61 -32.72 4.12
N MET A 222 -20.68 -33.66 4.34
CA MET A 222 -20.59 -34.86 3.50
C MET A 222 -20.70 -36.11 4.36
N THR A 223 -21.86 -36.77 4.24
CA THR A 223 -22.15 -38.05 4.87
C THR A 223 -21.49 -39.19 4.09
N MET A 224 -20.44 -39.78 4.66
CA MET A 224 -19.74 -40.98 4.15
C MET A 224 -20.54 -42.30 4.33
N ASN A 225 -21.87 -42.24 4.38
CA ASN A 225 -22.72 -43.41 4.64
C ASN A 225 -22.58 -44.53 3.58
N THR A 226 -22.01 -44.23 2.41
CA THR A 226 -21.77 -45.16 1.30
C THR A 226 -20.76 -46.27 1.64
N PHE A 227 -19.79 -46.04 2.53
CA PHE A 227 -18.71 -47.01 2.78
C PHE A 227 -19.17 -48.28 3.49
N ALA A 228 -20.19 -48.18 4.35
CA ALA A 228 -20.72 -49.33 5.09
C ALA A 228 -21.57 -50.26 4.19
N GLN A 229 -22.05 -49.77 3.04
CA GLN A 229 -22.97 -50.51 2.18
C GLN A 229 -22.24 -51.49 1.25
N ASP A 230 -21.00 -51.18 0.83
CA ASP A 230 -20.29 -51.97 -0.19
C ASP A 230 -19.52 -53.20 0.38
N THR A 231 -19.36 -53.32 1.70
CA THR A 231 -18.78 -54.53 2.33
C THR A 231 -19.78 -55.67 2.49
N VAL A 232 -21.09 -55.35 2.55
CA VAL A 232 -22.18 -56.32 2.70
C VAL A 232 -22.25 -57.31 1.51
N PRO A 233 -22.20 -56.88 0.23
CA PRO A 233 -22.24 -57.77 -0.92
C PRO A 233 -21.15 -58.85 -0.94
N LEU A 234 -19.92 -58.51 -0.57
CA LEU A 234 -18.79 -59.46 -0.58
C LEU A 234 -19.00 -60.58 0.44
N SER A 235 -19.38 -60.22 1.67
CA SER A 235 -19.66 -61.20 2.72
C SER A 235 -20.84 -62.12 2.35
N GLN A 236 -21.82 -61.58 1.63
CA GLN A 236 -22.98 -62.34 1.16
C GLN A 236 -22.57 -63.32 0.05
N VAL A 237 -21.79 -62.89 -0.95
CA VAL A 237 -21.28 -63.75 -2.03
C VAL A 237 -20.44 -64.92 -1.47
N MET A 238 -19.55 -64.65 -0.50
CA MET A 238 -18.76 -65.70 0.15
C MET A 238 -19.63 -66.71 0.91
N ARG A 239 -20.70 -66.25 1.57
CA ARG A 239 -21.62 -67.12 2.33
C ARG A 239 -22.55 -67.95 1.43
N THR A 240 -22.95 -67.43 0.27
CA THR A 240 -23.88 -68.13 -0.64
C THR A 240 -23.18 -69.11 -1.57
N THR A 241 -21.86 -69.13 -1.62
CA THR A 241 -21.10 -70.05 -2.47
C THR A 241 -21.16 -71.45 -1.87
N ASN A 242 -21.69 -72.44 -2.61
CA ASN A 242 -21.84 -73.81 -2.14
C ASN A 242 -20.49 -74.54 -2.06
N VAL A 243 -19.81 -74.37 -0.93
CA VAL A 243 -18.51 -74.97 -0.62
C VAL A 243 -18.59 -76.45 -0.26
N GLU A 244 -19.78 -77.01 -0.02
CA GLU A 244 -19.91 -78.39 0.44
C GLU A 244 -19.44 -79.40 -0.60
N GLN A 245 -19.61 -79.07 -1.89
CA GLN A 245 -19.25 -79.91 -3.05
C GLN A 245 -17.75 -79.95 -3.35
N LEU A 246 -16.92 -79.15 -2.67
CA LEU A 246 -15.47 -79.12 -2.89
C LEU A 246 -14.76 -80.28 -2.17
N SER A 247 -13.67 -80.77 -2.77
CA SER A 247 -12.75 -81.75 -2.17
C SER A 247 -12.05 -81.19 -0.93
N GLY A 248 -11.48 -82.07 -0.09
CA GLY A 248 -10.81 -81.65 1.16
C GLY A 248 -9.67 -80.67 0.92
N LEU A 249 -8.84 -80.95 -0.09
CA LEU A 249 -7.73 -80.09 -0.50
C LEU A 249 -8.22 -78.74 -1.08
N ALA A 250 -9.30 -78.76 -1.86
CA ALA A 250 -9.89 -77.54 -2.41
C ALA A 250 -10.46 -76.62 -1.31
N LYS A 251 -11.06 -77.20 -0.26
CA LYS A 251 -11.53 -76.45 0.92
C LYS A 251 -10.37 -75.79 1.68
N GLU A 252 -9.24 -76.48 1.85
CA GLU A 252 -8.06 -75.91 2.50
C GLU A 252 -7.48 -74.74 1.72
N LEU A 253 -7.29 -74.90 0.40
CA LEU A 253 -6.80 -73.84 -0.48
C LEU A 253 -7.73 -72.62 -0.52
N LEU A 254 -9.04 -72.87 -0.55
CA LEU A 254 -10.05 -71.82 -0.48
C LEU A 254 -9.96 -71.04 0.84
N ASN A 255 -9.88 -71.74 1.97
CA ASN A 255 -9.78 -71.11 3.29
C ASN A 255 -8.50 -70.28 3.44
N ARG A 256 -7.36 -70.79 2.96
CA ARG A 256 -6.07 -70.08 3.00
C ARG A 256 -6.11 -68.78 2.18
N ASN A 257 -6.62 -68.86 0.95
CA ASN A 257 -6.70 -67.72 0.04
C ASN A 257 -7.74 -66.68 0.49
N ASN A 258 -8.88 -67.14 1.03
CA ASN A 258 -9.89 -66.26 1.61
C ASN A 258 -9.36 -65.52 2.84
N GLY A 259 -8.62 -66.19 3.72
CA GLY A 259 -8.05 -65.56 4.91
C GLY A 259 -7.10 -64.40 4.59
N GLN A 260 -6.21 -64.57 3.61
CA GLN A 260 -5.30 -63.50 3.17
C GLN A 260 -6.05 -62.33 2.54
N PHE A 261 -7.04 -62.61 1.68
CA PHE A 261 -7.83 -61.57 1.04
C PHE A 261 -8.67 -60.77 2.05
N ILE A 262 -9.37 -61.46 2.96
CA ILE A 262 -10.13 -60.82 4.03
C ILE A 262 -9.20 -59.95 4.89
N GLY A 263 -8.03 -60.47 5.28
CA GLY A 263 -7.05 -59.70 6.04
C GLY A 263 -6.59 -58.41 5.34
N ASN A 264 -6.29 -58.50 4.03
CA ASN A 264 -5.92 -57.33 3.23
C ASN A 264 -7.07 -56.31 3.13
N MET A 265 -8.30 -56.79 2.88
CA MET A 265 -9.48 -55.93 2.81
C MET A 265 -9.80 -55.25 4.14
N GLU A 266 -9.65 -55.95 5.27
CA GLU A 266 -9.79 -55.39 6.61
C GLU A 266 -8.72 -54.34 6.91
N GLU A 267 -7.48 -54.54 6.46
CA GLU A 267 -6.42 -53.54 6.58
C GLU A 267 -6.73 -52.27 5.76
N GLN A 268 -7.14 -52.41 4.50
CA GLN A 268 -7.54 -51.28 3.66
C GLN A 268 -8.77 -50.56 4.21
N HIS A 269 -9.75 -51.31 4.73
CA HIS A 269 -10.90 -50.74 5.41
C HIS A 269 -10.50 -49.94 6.65
N ARG A 270 -9.63 -50.50 7.52
CA ARG A 270 -9.10 -49.78 8.69
C ARG A 270 -8.35 -48.52 8.30
N TYR A 271 -7.57 -48.56 7.22
CA TYR A 271 -6.89 -47.38 6.67
C TYR A 271 -7.90 -46.28 6.26
N LEU A 272 -8.93 -46.63 5.49
CA LEU A 272 -9.94 -45.67 5.04
C LEU A 272 -10.77 -45.10 6.19
N VAL A 273 -11.14 -45.94 7.18
CA VAL A 273 -11.81 -45.47 8.40
C VAL A 273 -10.94 -44.48 9.15
N LYS A 274 -9.64 -44.79 9.31
CA LYS A 274 -8.68 -43.87 9.95
C LYS A 274 -8.60 -42.55 9.20
N ARG A 275 -8.41 -42.56 7.87
CA ARG A 275 -8.32 -41.33 7.05
C ARG A 275 -9.59 -40.51 7.08
N THR A 276 -10.75 -41.17 7.06
CA THR A 276 -12.05 -40.52 7.18
C THR A 276 -12.20 -39.83 8.53
N ASN A 277 -11.80 -40.49 9.62
CA ASN A 277 -11.82 -39.90 10.96
C ASN A 277 -10.87 -38.71 11.07
N GLU A 278 -9.64 -38.82 10.54
CA GLU A 278 -8.68 -37.72 10.50
C GLU A 278 -9.23 -36.52 9.69
N PHE A 279 -9.84 -36.77 8.53
CA PHE A 279 -10.50 -35.74 7.73
C PHE A 279 -11.65 -35.07 8.49
N ASN A 280 -12.54 -35.85 9.10
CA ASN A 280 -13.66 -35.31 9.88
C ASN A 280 -13.20 -34.45 11.06
N ASN A 281 -12.15 -34.89 11.77
CA ASN A 281 -11.55 -34.11 12.85
C ASN A 281 -10.96 -32.79 12.32
N SER A 282 -10.23 -32.84 11.20
CA SER A 282 -9.67 -31.64 10.56
C SER A 282 -10.75 -30.66 10.10
N VAL A 283 -11.87 -31.15 9.54
CA VAL A 283 -13.02 -30.30 9.17
C VAL A 283 -13.62 -29.64 10.41
N LYS A 284 -13.78 -30.39 11.52
CA LYS A 284 -14.29 -29.84 12.79
C LYS A 284 -13.37 -28.76 13.35
N GLU A 285 -12.06 -28.99 13.30
CA GLU A 285 -11.04 -27.99 13.68
C GLU A 285 -11.13 -26.75 12.80
N PHE A 286 -11.30 -26.91 11.48
CA PHE A 286 -11.47 -25.79 10.55
C PHE A 286 -12.71 -24.95 10.88
N VAL A 287 -13.86 -25.58 11.13
CA VAL A 287 -15.10 -24.88 11.52
C VAL A 287 -14.88 -24.09 12.81
N THR A 288 -14.27 -24.71 13.82
CA THR A 288 -13.97 -24.06 15.11
C THR A 288 -12.98 -22.89 14.95
N SER A 289 -11.94 -23.10 14.15
CA SER A 289 -10.90 -22.10 13.84
C SER A 289 -11.49 -20.89 13.09
N LYS A 290 -12.39 -21.14 12.12
CA LYS A 290 -13.13 -20.13 11.37
C LYS A 290 -14.00 -19.28 12.29
N ASP A 291 -14.77 -19.90 13.18
CA ASP A 291 -15.63 -19.18 14.11
C ASP A 291 -14.82 -18.31 15.09
N ASN A 292 -13.68 -18.83 15.56
CA ASN A 292 -12.75 -18.07 16.40
C ASN A 292 -12.13 -16.88 15.65
N LEU A 293 -11.75 -17.04 14.37
CA LEU A 293 -11.25 -15.95 13.54
C LEU A 293 -12.32 -14.86 13.38
N VAL A 294 -13.54 -15.23 13.02
CA VAL A 294 -14.67 -14.30 12.85
C VAL A 294 -14.95 -13.55 14.16
N LYS A 295 -14.95 -14.25 15.30
CA LYS A 295 -15.13 -13.63 16.61
C LYS A 295 -13.99 -12.65 16.94
N LYS A 296 -12.73 -13.06 16.77
CA LYS A 296 -11.54 -12.22 16.99
C LYS A 296 -11.60 -10.93 16.17
N LEU A 297 -11.97 -11.03 14.89
CA LEU A 297 -12.09 -9.87 14.00
C LEU A 297 -13.24 -8.96 14.44
N ASN A 298 -14.39 -9.51 14.79
CA ASN A 298 -15.52 -8.72 15.31
C ASN A 298 -15.17 -7.98 16.62
N ASP A 299 -14.45 -8.62 17.54
CA ASP A 299 -14.06 -8.00 18.81
C ASP A 299 -13.03 -6.86 18.58
N LYS A 300 -12.04 -7.08 17.70
CA LYS A 300 -11.08 -6.04 17.28
C LYS A 300 -11.77 -4.82 16.67
N LEU A 301 -12.87 -5.05 15.95
CA LEU A 301 -13.66 -4.01 15.31
C LEU A 301 -14.57 -3.25 16.28
N LYS A 302 -15.10 -3.92 17.32
CA LYS A 302 -15.88 -3.27 18.38
C LYS A 302 -15.05 -2.30 19.21
N GLY A 303 -13.79 -2.64 19.50
CA GLY A 303 -12.89 -1.80 20.30
C GLY A 303 -12.22 -0.65 19.56
N LYS A 304 -12.53 -0.42 18.27
CA LYS A 304 -11.77 0.50 17.44
C LYS A 304 -12.39 1.89 17.38
N ASP A 305 -11.71 2.85 18.00
CA ASP A 305 -11.98 4.28 17.84
C ASP A 305 -11.25 4.81 16.60
N GLY A 306 -12.02 5.22 15.60
CA GLY A 306 -11.49 5.74 14.34
C GLY A 306 -12.59 6.31 13.46
N SER A 307 -12.20 7.03 12.40
CA SER A 307 -13.19 7.55 11.45
C SER A 307 -14.00 6.40 10.86
N VAL A 308 -15.31 6.62 10.67
CA VAL A 308 -16.24 5.61 10.16
C VAL A 308 -15.75 5.01 8.83
N LYS A 309 -15.17 5.85 7.95
CA LYS A 309 -14.52 5.43 6.71
C LYS A 309 -13.39 4.43 6.94
N LEU A 310 -12.45 4.75 7.82
CA LEU A 310 -11.29 3.89 8.05
C LEU A 310 -11.70 2.52 8.56
N ARG A 311 -12.71 2.51 9.44
CA ARG A 311 -13.36 1.28 9.89
C ARG A 311 -13.97 0.55 8.71
N TYR A 312 -14.79 1.19 7.88
CA TYR A 312 -15.41 0.57 6.70
C TYR A 312 -14.41 -0.02 5.71
N THR A 313 -13.40 0.74 5.30
CA THR A 313 -12.35 0.24 4.41
C THR A 313 -11.64 -0.94 5.03
N TYR A 314 -11.38 -0.91 6.34
CA TYR A 314 -10.81 -2.05 7.05
C TYR A 314 -11.77 -3.26 7.09
N TYR A 315 -13.08 -3.03 7.29
CA TYR A 315 -14.09 -4.09 7.20
C TYR A 315 -14.10 -4.76 5.83
N GLN A 316 -14.07 -3.99 4.73
CA GLN A 316 -14.03 -4.54 3.38
C GLN A 316 -12.78 -5.41 3.17
N LEU A 317 -11.61 -4.92 3.60
CA LEU A 317 -10.36 -5.69 3.52
C LEU A 317 -10.41 -6.98 4.35
N LEU A 318 -11.00 -6.92 5.55
CA LEU A 318 -11.18 -8.11 6.40
C LEU A 318 -12.18 -9.10 5.80
N GLN A 319 -13.27 -8.61 5.21
CA GLN A 319 -14.27 -9.45 4.56
C GLN A 319 -13.68 -10.16 3.34
N GLU A 320 -12.94 -9.44 2.50
CA GLU A 320 -12.25 -10.02 1.35
C GLU A 320 -11.21 -11.04 1.79
N TYR A 321 -10.44 -10.74 2.84
CA TYR A 321 -9.48 -11.66 3.44
C TYR A 321 -10.15 -12.95 3.94
N VAL A 322 -11.21 -12.84 4.77
CA VAL A 322 -11.93 -14.00 5.31
C VAL A 322 -12.54 -14.83 4.18
N GLY A 323 -13.18 -14.19 3.20
CA GLY A 323 -13.76 -14.88 2.05
C GLY A 323 -12.71 -15.63 1.23
N ASN A 324 -11.54 -15.02 0.99
CA ASN A 324 -10.45 -15.65 0.25
C ASN A 324 -9.83 -16.83 1.01
N GLU A 325 -9.53 -16.66 2.30
CA GLU A 325 -8.94 -17.72 3.13
C GLU A 325 -9.90 -18.91 3.28
N ILE A 326 -11.20 -18.67 3.51
CA ILE A 326 -12.22 -19.71 3.56
C ILE A 326 -12.26 -20.46 2.24
N ARG A 327 -12.34 -19.75 1.11
CA ARG A 327 -12.37 -20.37 -0.23
C ARG A 327 -11.14 -21.24 -0.50
N ILE A 328 -9.95 -20.78 -0.13
CA ILE A 328 -8.70 -21.54 -0.28
C ILE A 328 -8.76 -22.83 0.55
N LYS A 329 -9.19 -22.75 1.81
CA LYS A 329 -9.31 -23.92 2.68
C LYS A 329 -10.38 -24.89 2.19
N GLU A 330 -11.55 -24.41 1.78
CA GLU A 330 -12.61 -25.24 1.21
C GLU A 330 -12.13 -26.03 -0.01
N ASP A 331 -11.38 -25.38 -0.91
CA ASP A 331 -10.79 -26.05 -2.07
C ASP A 331 -9.77 -27.14 -1.67
N LEU A 332 -8.95 -26.88 -0.65
CA LEU A 332 -8.03 -27.89 -0.10
C LEU A 332 -8.79 -29.09 0.50
N TYR A 333 -9.87 -28.85 1.25
CA TYR A 333 -10.71 -29.92 1.80
C TYR A 333 -11.45 -30.69 0.70
N ARG A 334 -11.95 -30.03 -0.34
CA ARG A 334 -12.57 -30.69 -1.51
C ARG A 334 -11.58 -31.61 -2.21
N ARG A 335 -10.33 -31.16 -2.40
CA ARG A 335 -9.25 -31.99 -2.98
C ARG A 335 -8.89 -33.18 -2.08
N ALA A 336 -8.78 -32.96 -0.77
CA ALA A 336 -8.52 -34.03 0.20
C ALA A 336 -9.64 -35.09 0.17
N LEU A 337 -10.90 -34.67 0.08
CA LEU A 337 -12.02 -35.60 -0.03
C LEU A 337 -12.04 -36.36 -1.35
N ALA A 338 -11.86 -35.66 -2.48
CA ALA A 338 -11.80 -36.31 -3.79
C ALA A 338 -10.77 -37.44 -3.78
N ARG A 339 -9.63 -37.22 -3.11
CA ARG A 339 -8.60 -38.24 -2.92
C ARG A 339 -9.03 -39.40 -2.03
N ILE A 340 -9.70 -39.16 -0.90
CA ILE A 340 -10.25 -40.24 -0.06
C ILE A 340 -11.24 -41.09 -0.88
N ASN A 341 -12.05 -40.45 -1.72
CA ASN A 341 -12.96 -41.14 -2.62
C ASN A 341 -12.22 -41.93 -3.71
N ASP A 342 -11.14 -41.40 -4.29
CA ASP A 342 -10.30 -42.13 -5.24
C ASP A 342 -9.64 -43.35 -4.58
N ASP A 343 -9.13 -43.19 -3.36
CA ASP A 343 -8.54 -44.27 -2.56
C ASP A 343 -9.62 -45.32 -2.24
N TYR A 344 -10.85 -44.92 -1.93
CA TYR A 344 -11.97 -45.86 -1.77
C TYR A 344 -12.25 -46.67 -3.02
N MET A 345 -12.39 -46.00 -4.16
CA MET A 345 -12.64 -46.66 -5.44
C MET A 345 -11.53 -47.66 -5.74
N PHE A 346 -10.27 -47.27 -5.49
CA PHE A 346 -9.09 -48.06 -5.82
C PHE A 346 -8.81 -49.22 -4.86
N TYR A 347 -8.98 -49.05 -3.55
CA TYR A 347 -8.62 -50.05 -2.55
C TYR A 347 -9.78 -50.95 -2.12
N VAL A 348 -11.02 -50.49 -2.28
CA VAL A 348 -12.20 -51.24 -1.82
C VAL A 348 -13.09 -51.60 -2.99
N LYS A 349 -13.65 -50.62 -3.70
CA LYS A 349 -14.71 -50.90 -4.67
C LYS A 349 -14.24 -51.74 -5.86
N ASP A 350 -13.20 -51.29 -6.55
CA ASP A 350 -12.67 -51.99 -7.72
C ASP A 350 -12.05 -53.35 -7.36
N PRO A 351 -11.26 -53.49 -6.27
CA PRO A 351 -10.74 -54.79 -5.84
C PRO A 351 -11.84 -55.76 -5.42
N ILE A 352 -12.90 -55.31 -4.74
CA ILE A 352 -14.06 -56.19 -4.41
C ILE A 352 -14.70 -56.70 -5.69
N ALA A 353 -14.98 -55.83 -6.67
CA ALA A 353 -15.61 -56.24 -7.92
C ALA A 353 -14.73 -57.24 -8.70
N ARG A 354 -13.41 -56.97 -8.79
CA ARG A 354 -12.44 -57.89 -9.41
C ARG A 354 -12.34 -59.20 -8.65
N TYR A 355 -12.33 -59.15 -7.33
CA TYR A 355 -12.26 -60.34 -6.49
C TYR A 355 -13.50 -61.20 -6.62
N VAL A 356 -14.70 -60.62 -6.57
CA VAL A 356 -15.96 -61.37 -6.76
C VAL A 356 -15.94 -62.11 -8.11
N SER A 357 -15.47 -61.43 -9.17
CA SER A 357 -15.29 -62.06 -10.48
C SER A 357 -14.24 -63.17 -10.46
N ALA A 358 -13.05 -62.92 -9.90
CA ALA A 358 -11.95 -63.88 -9.83
C ALA A 358 -12.28 -65.09 -8.95
N TYR A 359 -12.95 -64.87 -7.82
CA TYR A 359 -13.40 -65.88 -6.87
C TYR A 359 -14.37 -66.86 -7.52
N SER A 360 -15.32 -66.37 -8.33
CA SER A 360 -16.23 -67.24 -9.07
C SER A 360 -15.50 -68.18 -10.04
N GLY A 361 -14.46 -67.68 -10.73
CA GLY A 361 -13.57 -68.48 -11.58
C GLY A 361 -12.74 -69.48 -10.77
N PHE A 362 -12.14 -69.03 -9.68
CA PHE A 362 -11.34 -69.87 -8.78
C PHE A 362 -12.14 -71.03 -8.19
N VAL A 363 -13.37 -70.80 -7.72
CA VAL A 363 -14.26 -71.85 -7.21
C VAL A 363 -14.62 -72.86 -8.31
N THR A 364 -14.84 -72.37 -9.53
CA THR A 364 -15.10 -73.23 -10.70
C THR A 364 -13.91 -74.12 -11.01
N ASP A 365 -12.68 -73.58 -10.97
CA ASP A 365 -11.45 -74.36 -11.20
C ASP A 365 -11.13 -75.31 -10.06
N LEU A 366 -11.38 -74.92 -8.80
CA LEU A 366 -11.27 -75.81 -7.65
C LEU A 366 -12.22 -77.01 -7.75
N GLY A 367 -13.43 -76.84 -8.29
CA GLY A 367 -14.38 -77.93 -8.53
C GLY A 367 -13.84 -79.00 -9.49
N ARG A 368 -12.80 -78.69 -10.28
CA ARG A 368 -12.13 -79.64 -11.19
C ARG A 368 -11.00 -80.42 -10.52
N VAL A 369 -10.57 -80.02 -9.31
CA VAL A 369 -9.49 -80.66 -8.56
C VAL A 369 -10.02 -81.87 -7.77
N LYS A 370 -9.75 -83.08 -8.27
CA LYS A 370 -10.05 -84.35 -7.59
C LYS A 370 -8.97 -84.71 -6.56
N ASP A 371 -9.35 -85.43 -5.51
CA ASP A 371 -8.43 -85.92 -4.49
C ASP A 371 -7.32 -86.80 -5.12
N GLY A 372 -6.06 -86.46 -4.85
CA GLY A 372 -4.88 -87.19 -5.34
C GLY A 372 -4.16 -86.59 -6.57
N ASN A 373 -4.71 -85.54 -7.20
CA ASN A 373 -4.05 -84.85 -8.32
C ASN A 373 -3.11 -83.73 -7.86
N ILE A 374 -2.01 -83.53 -8.61
CA ILE A 374 -1.09 -82.39 -8.42
C ILE A 374 -1.85 -81.10 -8.71
N VAL A 375 -1.91 -80.19 -7.74
CA VAL A 375 -2.55 -78.87 -7.89
C VAL A 375 -1.70 -78.02 -8.83
N PRO A 376 -2.25 -77.49 -9.93
CA PRO A 376 -1.55 -76.55 -10.79
C PRO A 376 -1.02 -75.36 -9.99
N ALA A 377 0.23 -74.95 -10.25
CA ALA A 377 0.86 -73.84 -9.55
C ALA A 377 0.07 -72.53 -9.66
N GLU A 378 -0.72 -72.37 -10.74
CA GLU A 378 -1.62 -71.23 -10.94
C GLU A 378 -2.74 -71.15 -9.90
N ILE A 379 -3.27 -72.30 -9.47
CA ILE A 379 -4.33 -72.40 -8.44
C ILE A 379 -3.72 -72.17 -7.04
N SER A 380 -2.49 -72.65 -6.81
CA SER A 380 -1.74 -72.42 -5.56
C SER A 380 -1.43 -70.94 -5.32
N ASN A 381 -1.06 -70.19 -6.37
CA ASN A 381 -0.53 -68.83 -6.25
C ASN A 381 -1.53 -67.72 -6.59
N TYR A 382 -2.81 -68.06 -6.77
CA TYR A 382 -3.86 -67.20 -7.31
C TYR A 382 -4.01 -65.84 -6.59
N THR A 383 -3.69 -65.78 -5.30
CA THR A 383 -3.78 -64.59 -4.43
C THR A 383 -2.50 -63.74 -4.39
N SER A 384 -1.33 -64.36 -4.54
CA SER A 384 -0.04 -63.64 -4.41
C SER A 384 0.30 -62.72 -5.57
N THR A 385 -0.14 -63.05 -6.80
CA THR A 385 0.22 -62.31 -8.02
C THR A 385 -0.76 -61.21 -8.40
N ASN A 386 -2.00 -61.26 -7.92
CA ASN A 386 -3.08 -60.38 -8.38
C ASN A 386 -3.42 -59.21 -7.44
N PHE A 387 -2.87 -59.17 -6.21
CA PHE A 387 -3.35 -58.25 -5.16
C PHE A 387 -2.29 -57.34 -4.53
N ILE A 388 -1.17 -57.08 -5.23
CA ILE A 388 -0.14 -56.15 -4.76
C ILE A 388 -0.54 -54.71 -5.13
N PHE A 389 -1.22 -54.01 -4.22
CA PHE A 389 -1.58 -52.59 -4.37
C PHE A 389 -0.62 -51.68 -3.61
N TYR A 390 0.60 -51.46 -4.11
CA TYR A 390 1.52 -50.47 -3.55
C TYR A 390 1.26 -49.08 -4.14
N ARG A 391 0.16 -48.43 -3.77
CA ARG A 391 0.08 -46.97 -3.84
C ARG A 391 0.39 -46.45 -2.44
N GLN A 392 1.46 -45.66 -2.30
CA GLN A 392 1.78 -45.06 -1.02
C GLN A 392 0.64 -44.09 -0.64
N PRO A 393 0.10 -44.18 0.57
CA PRO A 393 -0.92 -43.28 1.04
C PRO A 393 -0.36 -41.86 1.00
N GLY A 394 -0.92 -41.02 0.14
CA GLY A 394 -0.36 -39.70 -0.12
C GLY A 394 -1.07 -38.57 0.61
N ASP A 395 -0.24 -37.59 0.95
CA ASP A 395 -0.43 -36.24 1.45
C ASP A 395 -1.10 -35.99 2.81
N ILE A 396 -0.53 -34.93 3.41
CA ILE A 396 -0.81 -34.31 4.70
C ILE A 396 -2.18 -33.63 4.59
N LEU A 397 -3.07 -33.89 5.56
CA LEU A 397 -4.33 -33.14 5.66
C LEU A 397 -4.01 -31.65 5.83
N PRO A 398 -4.77 -30.73 5.21
CA PRO A 398 -4.52 -29.30 5.37
C PRO A 398 -4.59 -28.91 6.85
N ASP A 399 -3.61 -28.14 7.31
CA ASP A 399 -3.59 -27.60 8.67
C ASP A 399 -4.74 -26.57 8.83
N ALA A 400 -5.68 -26.88 9.71
CA ALA A 400 -6.85 -26.06 10.01
C ALA A 400 -6.52 -24.79 10.83
N SER A 401 -5.35 -24.74 11.46
CA SER A 401 -4.96 -23.67 12.39
C SER A 401 -4.22 -22.51 11.71
N GLN A 402 -3.61 -22.76 10.55
CA GLN A 402 -2.82 -21.76 9.84
C GLN A 402 -3.69 -20.90 8.93
N TRP A 403 -3.89 -19.65 9.33
CA TRP A 403 -4.48 -18.58 8.53
C TRP A 403 -3.37 -17.72 7.91
N GLY A 404 -3.62 -17.17 6.72
CA GLY A 404 -2.74 -16.16 6.13
C GLY A 404 -2.56 -14.92 7.03
N PRO A 405 -1.57 -14.06 6.77
CA PRO A 405 -1.39 -12.83 7.54
C PRO A 405 -2.62 -11.91 7.40
N GLU A 406 -3.10 -11.37 8.53
CA GLU A 406 -4.20 -10.39 8.53
C GLU A 406 -3.83 -9.16 7.67
N PRO A 407 -4.80 -8.55 6.97
CA PRO A 407 -4.56 -7.33 6.22
C PRO A 407 -4.15 -6.19 7.17
N ILE A 408 -3.17 -5.40 6.73
CA ILE A 408 -2.70 -4.23 7.47
C ILE A 408 -3.82 -3.18 7.47
N GLU A 409 -4.04 -2.58 8.63
CA GLU A 409 -5.04 -1.53 8.78
C GLU A 409 -4.72 -0.35 7.85
N PRO A 410 -5.69 0.16 7.08
CA PRO A 410 -5.45 1.29 6.21
C PRO A 410 -5.11 2.52 7.07
N THR A 411 -3.96 3.14 6.82
CA THR A 411 -3.59 4.40 7.47
C THR A 411 -4.38 5.56 6.84
N PRO A 412 -4.98 6.46 7.63
CA PRO A 412 -5.74 7.59 7.09
C PRO A 412 -4.92 8.42 6.09
N GLY A 413 -5.50 8.70 4.93
CA GLY A 413 -4.88 9.49 3.85
C GLY A 413 -3.94 8.73 2.92
N THR A 414 -3.70 7.42 3.11
CA THR A 414 -2.87 6.65 2.15
C THR A 414 -3.52 6.50 0.78
N ASP A 415 -4.85 6.51 0.72
CA ASP A 415 -5.67 6.47 -0.48
C ASP A 415 -5.47 7.69 -1.38
N TRP A 416 -5.04 8.84 -0.82
CA TRP A 416 -4.79 10.08 -1.55
C TRP A 416 -3.30 10.28 -1.89
N GLY A 417 -2.48 9.23 -1.74
CA GLY A 417 -1.05 9.27 -2.06
C GLY A 417 -0.27 10.22 -1.15
N TRP A 418 0.61 11.03 -1.74
CA TRP A 418 1.48 11.94 -0.98
C TRP A 418 0.71 13.10 -0.33
N LEU A 419 -0.39 13.55 -0.94
CA LEU A 419 -1.26 14.60 -0.42
C LEU A 419 -1.91 14.15 0.89
N GLY A 420 -2.53 12.98 0.90
CA GLY A 420 -3.11 12.46 2.13
C GLY A 420 -2.05 12.08 3.16
N ARG A 421 -0.85 11.64 2.75
CA ARG A 421 0.27 11.40 3.67
C ARG A 421 0.76 12.69 4.34
N SER A 422 0.89 13.78 3.59
CA SER A 422 1.32 15.07 4.15
C SER A 422 0.27 15.66 5.10
N ALA A 423 -1.01 15.38 4.86
CA ALA A 423 -2.12 15.75 5.74
C ALA A 423 -2.44 14.68 6.82
N SER A 424 -1.78 13.52 6.82
CA SER A 424 -2.18 12.37 7.63
C SER A 424 -2.16 12.64 9.14
N TRP A 425 -1.23 13.48 9.60
CA TRP A 425 -1.15 13.91 11.00
C TRP A 425 -2.37 14.72 11.44
N LEU A 426 -3.04 15.39 10.50
CA LEU A 426 -4.24 16.17 10.72
C LEU A 426 -5.53 15.33 10.53
N ILE A 427 -5.46 14.33 9.64
CA ILE A 427 -6.56 13.39 9.39
C ILE A 427 -6.69 12.36 10.52
N LYS A 428 -5.57 11.83 11.04
CA LYS A 428 -5.54 10.72 12.01
C LYS A 428 -6.31 10.99 13.31
N PRO A 429 -6.27 12.20 13.91
CA PRO A 429 -7.06 12.50 15.11
C PRO A 429 -8.58 12.47 14.89
N ASN A 430 -9.05 12.52 13.63
CA ASN A 430 -10.47 12.57 13.28
C ASN A 430 -11.27 13.66 14.05
N ALA A 431 -10.60 14.77 14.38
CA ALA A 431 -11.17 15.88 15.13
C ALA A 431 -11.43 17.05 14.18
N PRO A 432 -12.67 17.25 13.68
CA PRO A 432 -12.97 18.31 12.70
C PRO A 432 -12.62 19.70 13.23
N ASP A 433 -12.75 19.90 14.55
CA ASP A 433 -12.41 21.15 15.23
C ASP A 433 -10.91 21.45 15.19
N LEU A 434 -10.07 20.41 15.30
CA LEU A 434 -8.62 20.56 15.15
C LEU A 434 -8.27 20.92 13.70
N VAL A 435 -8.91 20.28 12.71
CA VAL A 435 -8.71 20.58 11.29
C VAL A 435 -9.07 22.03 10.98
N LEU A 436 -10.21 22.49 11.51
CA LEU A 436 -10.65 23.87 11.42
C LEU A 436 -9.64 24.83 12.05
N LEU A 437 -9.25 24.58 13.29
CA LEU A 437 -8.32 25.43 14.03
C LEU A 437 -6.97 25.57 13.30
N ILE A 438 -6.39 24.47 12.84
CA ILE A 438 -5.13 24.47 12.07
C ILE A 438 -5.28 25.24 10.75
N GLY A 439 -6.42 25.09 10.06
CA GLY A 439 -6.75 25.87 8.87
C GLY A 439 -6.78 27.36 9.14
N MET A 440 -7.49 27.75 10.19
CA MET A 440 -7.58 29.14 10.61
C MET A 440 -6.20 29.70 10.98
N PHE A 441 -5.33 28.92 11.64
CA PHE A 441 -3.94 29.35 11.85
C PHE A 441 -3.16 29.55 10.55
N GLY A 442 -3.28 28.62 9.59
CA GLY A 442 -2.66 28.76 8.27
C GLY A 442 -3.11 30.04 7.55
N PHE A 443 -4.42 30.23 7.41
CA PHE A 443 -4.99 31.41 6.75
C PHE A 443 -4.71 32.72 7.52
N GLY A 444 -4.75 32.69 8.85
CA GLY A 444 -4.44 33.84 9.70
C GLY A 444 -2.98 34.29 9.58
N MET A 445 -2.03 33.35 9.62
CA MET A 445 -0.61 33.67 9.43
C MET A 445 -0.33 34.18 8.01
N LEU A 446 -0.93 33.58 6.99
CA LEU A 446 -0.79 34.03 5.60
C LEU A 446 -1.35 35.45 5.42
N GLY A 447 -2.53 35.72 5.95
CA GLY A 447 -3.17 37.03 5.89
C GLY A 447 -2.37 38.12 6.61
N ALA A 448 -1.82 37.80 7.79
CA ALA A 448 -0.95 38.71 8.52
C ALA A 448 0.34 39.01 7.74
N ALA A 449 0.95 37.99 7.11
CA ALA A 449 2.14 38.18 6.28
C ALA A 449 1.84 39.08 5.08
N ILE A 450 0.74 38.83 4.35
CA ILE A 450 0.30 39.66 3.20
C ILE A 450 0.06 41.11 3.64
N SER A 451 -0.60 41.33 4.79
CA SER A 451 -0.80 42.68 5.33
C SER A 451 0.51 43.41 5.54
N SER A 452 1.53 42.73 6.06
CA SER A 452 2.85 43.33 6.22
C SER A 452 3.44 43.74 4.87
N PHE A 453 3.43 42.86 3.87
CA PHE A 453 3.89 43.18 2.50
C PHE A 453 3.21 44.41 1.89
N VAL A 454 1.90 44.52 2.04
CA VAL A 454 1.12 45.65 1.49
C VAL A 454 1.46 46.96 2.20
N ASN A 455 1.62 46.94 3.53
CA ASN A 455 1.92 48.13 4.31
C ASN A 455 3.34 48.66 4.07
N ILE A 456 4.29 47.77 3.77
CA ILE A 456 5.67 48.15 3.45
C ILE A 456 5.74 48.94 2.16
N ARG A 457 5.00 48.52 1.12
CA ARG A 457 5.00 49.23 -0.17
C ARG A 457 4.63 50.72 -0.06
N ARG A 458 3.90 51.12 0.99
CA ARG A 458 3.55 52.53 1.25
C ARG A 458 4.67 53.33 1.91
N LYS A 459 5.67 52.68 2.50
CA LYS A 459 6.71 53.32 3.32
C LYS A 459 8.12 53.20 2.76
N ILE A 460 8.31 52.66 1.55
CA ILE A 460 9.64 52.26 1.06
C ILE A 460 10.56 53.47 0.87
N SER A 461 11.41 53.71 1.87
CA SER A 461 12.81 54.06 1.70
C SER A 461 13.58 52.75 1.48
N GLN A 462 14.42 52.68 0.43
CA GLN A 462 15.04 51.46 -0.11
C GLN A 462 15.90 50.59 0.86
N LYS A 463 16.10 51.01 2.12
CA LYS A 463 17.04 50.38 3.06
C LYS A 463 16.37 49.67 4.25
N ASP A 464 15.08 49.84 4.46
CA ASP A 464 14.43 49.27 5.64
C ASP A 464 14.07 47.80 5.43
N PRO A 465 14.12 46.97 6.49
CA PRO A 465 13.67 45.59 6.42
C PRO A 465 12.23 45.51 5.92
N LEU A 466 11.85 44.43 5.22
CA LEU A 466 10.44 44.28 4.87
C LEU A 466 9.61 44.24 6.16
N VAL A 467 9.90 43.34 7.09
CA VAL A 467 9.08 43.25 8.31
C VAL A 467 9.88 43.64 9.52
N ASP A 468 9.60 44.84 10.06
CA ASP A 468 10.24 45.36 11.27
C ASP A 468 10.16 44.38 12.46
N ASN A 469 9.05 43.66 12.57
CA ASN A 469 8.74 42.79 13.70
C ASN A 469 7.95 41.53 13.30
N LEU A 470 8.67 40.44 13.03
CA LEU A 470 8.06 39.14 12.67
C LEU A 470 7.09 38.61 13.74
N TYR A 471 7.40 38.80 15.04
CA TYR A 471 6.54 38.36 16.14
C TYR A 471 5.16 39.00 16.08
N ILE A 472 5.05 40.24 15.59
CA ILE A 472 3.75 40.92 15.42
C ILE A 472 2.92 40.20 14.37
N VAL A 473 3.53 39.70 13.29
CA VAL A 473 2.84 38.93 12.24
C VAL A 473 2.26 37.64 12.81
N ILE A 474 3.07 36.90 13.58
CA ILE A 474 2.65 35.64 14.23
C ILE A 474 1.50 35.91 15.21
N ILE A 475 1.66 36.88 16.12
CA ILE A 475 0.64 37.23 17.13
C ILE A 475 -0.65 37.67 16.45
N ARG A 476 -0.59 38.50 15.39
CA ARG A 476 -1.77 38.94 14.64
C ARG A 476 -2.49 37.77 13.98
N GLY A 477 -1.76 36.90 13.28
CA GLY A 477 -2.35 35.73 12.62
C GLY A 477 -2.98 34.75 13.60
N PHE A 478 -2.29 34.48 14.72
CA PHE A 478 -2.76 33.57 15.77
C PHE A 478 -3.97 34.14 16.52
N SER A 479 -3.94 35.43 16.87
CA SER A 479 -5.05 36.11 17.55
C SER A 479 -6.30 36.14 16.68
N ALA A 480 -6.16 36.44 15.38
CA ALA A 480 -7.29 36.42 14.45
C ALA A 480 -7.94 35.02 14.39
N ALA A 481 -7.13 33.97 14.29
CA ALA A 481 -7.61 32.60 14.28
C ALA A 481 -8.38 32.22 15.57
N ILE A 482 -7.82 32.53 16.74
CA ILE A 482 -8.48 32.24 18.04
C ILE A 482 -9.78 33.02 18.18
N VAL A 483 -9.76 34.33 17.94
CA VAL A 483 -10.94 35.18 18.12
C VAL A 483 -12.07 34.71 17.22
N ILE A 484 -11.80 34.40 15.96
CA ILE A 484 -12.82 33.93 15.03
C ILE A 484 -13.27 32.52 15.39
N PHE A 485 -12.38 31.64 15.84
CA PHE A 485 -12.75 30.28 16.25
C PHE A 485 -13.69 30.31 17.46
N LEU A 486 -13.35 31.11 18.49
CA LEU A 486 -14.17 31.30 19.68
C LEU A 486 -15.50 32.01 19.36
N ALA A 487 -15.48 33.06 18.53
CA ALA A 487 -16.69 33.75 18.11
C ALA A 487 -17.63 32.80 17.34
N THR A 488 -17.06 31.92 16.52
CA THR A 488 -17.84 30.94 15.77
C THR A 488 -18.39 29.85 16.69
N LYS A 489 -17.55 29.18 17.47
CA LYS A 489 -17.99 28.08 18.34
C LYS A 489 -18.87 28.55 19.50
N GLY A 490 -18.49 29.63 20.16
CA GLY A 490 -19.25 30.23 21.27
C GLY A 490 -20.46 31.03 20.80
N GLY A 491 -20.34 31.82 19.73
CA GLY A 491 -21.45 32.63 19.21
C GLY A 491 -22.55 31.79 18.57
N ILE A 492 -22.20 30.76 17.80
CA ILE A 492 -23.20 29.84 17.21
C ILE A 492 -23.89 29.02 18.30
N ALA A 493 -23.17 28.64 19.37
CA ALA A 493 -23.77 27.91 20.50
C ALA A 493 -24.89 28.70 21.22
N ILE A 494 -24.84 30.03 21.19
CA ILE A 494 -25.88 30.88 21.80
C ILE A 494 -27.09 31.06 20.88
N VAL A 495 -26.88 31.10 19.56
CA VAL A 495 -27.92 31.47 18.58
C VAL A 495 -28.63 30.26 17.99
N ASN A 496 -28.02 29.07 17.97
CA ASN A 496 -28.52 27.95 17.16
C ASN A 496 -28.67 26.64 17.97
N ASN A 497 -29.92 26.18 18.09
CA ASN A 497 -30.33 24.98 18.84
C ASN A 497 -30.32 23.67 18.04
N GLY A 498 -29.81 23.64 16.80
CA GLY A 498 -29.85 22.42 15.97
C GLY A 498 -28.93 22.46 14.77
N SER A 499 -27.82 21.72 14.87
CA SER A 499 -26.74 21.51 13.87
C SER A 499 -25.80 22.71 13.63
N ASN A 500 -24.63 22.65 14.27
CA ASN A 500 -23.68 23.75 14.44
C ASN A 500 -22.35 23.51 13.73
N ASN A 501 -22.38 23.04 12.47
CA ASN A 501 -21.17 22.88 11.67
C ASN A 501 -21.02 24.06 10.69
N PRO A 502 -20.38 25.17 11.10
CA PRO A 502 -20.12 26.30 10.21
C PRO A 502 -19.34 25.84 8.97
N ASN A 503 -19.65 26.42 7.82
CA ASN A 503 -18.93 26.12 6.60
C ASN A 503 -17.44 26.49 6.79
N PRO A 504 -16.50 25.52 6.73
CA PRO A 504 -15.08 25.75 7.00
C PRO A 504 -14.48 26.83 6.08
N HIS A 505 -14.94 26.91 4.83
CA HIS A 505 -14.43 27.86 3.86
C HIS A 505 -14.76 29.31 4.24
N VAL A 506 -15.95 29.54 4.82
CA VAL A 506 -16.34 30.87 5.31
C VAL A 506 -15.45 31.27 6.48
N LEU A 507 -15.13 30.35 7.39
CA LEU A 507 -14.25 30.61 8.52
C LEU A 507 -12.82 30.94 8.09
N PHE A 508 -12.30 30.23 7.09
CA PHE A 508 -10.97 30.50 6.55
C PHE A 508 -10.88 31.85 5.87
N LEU A 509 -11.90 32.20 5.08
CA LEU A 509 -11.98 33.51 4.46
C LEU A 509 -12.09 34.62 5.52
N ALA A 510 -12.96 34.45 6.51
CA ALA A 510 -13.09 35.39 7.62
C ALA A 510 -11.77 35.54 8.39
N CYS A 511 -11.04 34.44 8.60
CA CYS A 511 -9.73 34.47 9.25
C CYS A 511 -8.66 35.18 8.43
N LEU A 512 -8.64 34.94 7.11
CA LEU A 512 -7.74 35.64 6.20
C LEU A 512 -8.01 37.15 6.21
N VAL A 513 -9.28 37.55 6.02
CA VAL A 513 -9.72 38.95 6.03
C VAL A 513 -9.43 39.61 7.39
N GLY A 514 -9.79 38.95 8.48
CA GLY A 514 -9.54 39.42 9.84
C GLY A 514 -8.06 39.64 10.12
N ALA A 515 -7.18 38.74 9.65
CA ALA A 515 -5.75 38.89 9.78
C ALA A 515 -5.20 40.03 8.89
N VAL A 516 -5.68 40.15 7.64
CA VAL A 516 -5.27 41.21 6.70
C VAL A 516 -5.61 42.61 7.22
N TYR A 517 -6.80 42.78 7.81
CA TYR A 517 -7.25 44.08 8.33
C TYR A 517 -6.99 44.27 9.83
N SER A 518 -6.35 43.30 10.49
CA SER A 518 -6.14 43.30 11.95
C SER A 518 -5.49 44.58 12.45
N GLU A 519 -4.54 45.15 11.70
CA GLU A 519 -3.84 46.38 12.09
C GLU A 519 -4.77 47.58 12.22
N ARG A 520 -5.65 47.80 11.24
CA ARG A 520 -6.63 48.90 11.28
C ARG A 520 -7.63 48.72 12.41
N ILE A 521 -8.05 47.48 12.65
CA ILE A 521 -8.96 47.13 13.75
C ILE A 521 -8.28 47.41 15.09
N TRP A 522 -7.01 47.04 15.26
CA TRP A 522 -6.24 47.31 16.47
C TRP A 522 -6.00 48.79 16.69
N GLU A 523 -5.67 49.56 15.65
CA GLU A 523 -5.54 51.01 15.74
C GLU A 523 -6.86 51.68 16.13
N TRP A 524 -7.96 51.26 15.50
CA TRP A 524 -9.29 51.73 15.86
C TRP A 524 -9.64 51.38 17.32
N ALA A 525 -9.41 50.13 17.74
CA ALA A 525 -9.68 49.68 19.11
C ALA A 525 -8.84 50.44 20.14
N LYS A 526 -7.55 50.68 19.84
CA LYS A 526 -6.68 51.53 20.69
C LYS A 526 -7.24 52.95 20.83
N LYS A 527 -7.70 53.57 19.73
CA LYS A 527 -8.33 54.91 19.78
C LYS A 527 -9.58 54.91 20.66
N GLN A 528 -10.44 53.90 20.52
CA GLN A 528 -11.67 53.79 21.33
C GLN A 528 -11.39 53.55 22.82
N LEU A 529 -10.37 52.75 23.14
CA LEU A 529 -9.96 52.50 24.53
C LEU A 529 -9.29 53.73 25.15
N ALA A 530 -8.44 54.43 24.39
CA ALA A 530 -7.79 55.66 24.84
C ALA A 530 -8.81 56.78 25.13
N LEU A 531 -9.83 56.94 24.28
CA LEU A 531 -10.91 57.91 24.47
C LEU A 531 -11.79 57.63 25.70
N LYS A 532 -11.75 56.41 26.25
CA LYS A 532 -12.52 56.04 27.45
C LYS A 532 -11.75 56.18 28.76
N THR A 533 -10.43 56.35 28.71
CA THR A 533 -9.59 56.50 29.92
C THR A 533 -9.51 57.93 30.44
N ASP A 534 -9.98 58.92 29.68
CA ASP A 534 -9.94 60.33 30.11
C ASP A 534 -11.24 60.72 30.83
N GLY A 535 -11.47 60.04 31.95
CA GLY A 535 -12.41 60.41 33.00
C GLY A 535 -11.80 61.33 34.06
N ALA A 536 -10.85 62.19 33.68
CA ALA A 536 -10.39 63.33 34.48
C ALA A 536 -10.24 64.50 33.51
N GLY A 537 -11.18 65.44 33.61
CA GLY A 537 -11.57 66.33 32.53
C GLY A 537 -10.51 67.35 32.10
N GLU A 538 -10.43 67.56 30.78
CA GLU A 538 -10.70 68.84 30.13
C GLU A 538 -11.15 68.57 28.68
N PRO A 539 -12.03 69.40 28.10
CA PRO A 539 -12.43 69.26 26.71
C PRO A 539 -11.27 69.64 25.79
N PHE A 540 -10.50 68.64 25.35
CA PHE A 540 -9.53 68.83 24.27
C PHE A 540 -10.29 69.18 23.00
N ALA A 541 -10.23 70.46 22.62
CA ALA A 541 -10.61 70.92 21.30
C ALA A 541 -9.80 70.12 20.27
N LEU A 542 -10.50 69.31 19.48
CA LEU A 542 -9.95 68.67 18.29
C LEU A 542 -9.48 69.78 17.34
N ALA A 543 -8.17 70.05 17.33
CA ALA A 543 -7.56 70.81 16.25
C ALA A 543 -7.86 70.07 14.94
N ASP A 544 -8.60 70.75 14.07
CA ASP A 544 -9.09 70.32 12.74
C ASP A 544 -7.92 70.23 11.73
N GLU A 545 -6.80 69.61 12.11
CA GLU A 545 -5.51 69.66 11.39
C GLU A 545 -5.41 68.66 10.23
N ASN A 546 -6.52 68.01 9.84
CA ASN A 546 -6.53 66.98 8.79
C ASN A 546 -7.50 67.23 7.63
N LYS A 547 -8.15 68.40 7.54
CA LYS A 547 -8.93 68.78 6.35
C LYS A 547 -8.09 69.42 5.24
N ASP A 548 -6.90 69.94 5.54
CA ASP A 548 -6.09 70.66 4.56
C ASP A 548 -5.11 69.78 3.77
N ALA A 549 -4.90 68.53 4.18
CA ALA A 549 -3.98 67.61 3.50
C ALA A 549 -4.52 67.03 2.18
N TYR A 550 -5.83 67.12 1.92
CA TYR A 550 -6.43 66.64 0.66
C TYR A 550 -6.68 67.73 -0.39
N ASN A 551 -6.54 69.03 -0.04
CA ASN A 551 -6.82 70.15 -0.94
C ASN A 551 -5.56 70.87 -1.46
N LYS A 552 -4.34 70.38 -1.18
CA LYS A 552 -3.09 71.07 -1.53
C LYS A 552 -2.24 70.41 -2.62
N GLU A 553 -2.83 69.49 -3.40
CA GLU A 553 -2.14 68.79 -4.49
C GLU A 553 -2.45 69.34 -5.90
N SER A 554 -3.19 70.45 -6.03
CA SER A 554 -3.52 71.05 -7.35
C SER A 554 -2.62 72.21 -7.80
N ASP A 555 -1.69 72.70 -6.98
CA ASP A 555 -0.81 73.84 -7.33
C ASP A 555 0.68 73.50 -7.21
N GLN A 556 1.17 72.54 -8.00
CA GLN A 556 2.59 72.49 -8.33
C GLN A 556 2.87 73.26 -9.63
N PRO A 557 3.83 74.21 -9.65
CA PRO A 557 4.20 74.93 -10.85
C PRO A 557 4.81 73.97 -11.87
N ARG A 558 4.26 74.04 -13.08
CA ARG A 558 4.70 73.41 -14.32
C ARG A 558 6.19 73.70 -14.53
N ARG A 559 7.06 72.75 -14.16
CA ARG A 559 8.49 72.80 -14.53
C ARG A 559 8.59 72.70 -16.04
N GLU A 560 9.00 73.80 -16.66
CA GLU A 560 9.47 73.85 -18.04
C GLU A 560 10.56 72.78 -18.24
N ARG A 561 10.31 71.84 -19.16
CA ARG A 561 11.34 70.95 -19.68
C ARG A 561 12.27 71.77 -20.57
N SER A 562 13.40 72.19 -20.02
CA SER A 562 14.55 72.65 -20.80
C SER A 562 15.15 71.48 -21.59
N GLY A 563 15.57 71.78 -22.82
CA GLY A 563 15.98 70.86 -23.89
C GLY A 563 16.82 69.64 -23.51
N ILE A 564 16.38 68.49 -24.00
CA ILE A 564 17.24 67.35 -24.28
C ILE A 564 17.57 67.44 -25.78
N ALA A 565 18.84 67.72 -26.07
CA ALA A 565 19.39 67.70 -27.41
C ALA A 565 19.23 66.31 -28.02
N ALA A 566 18.78 66.26 -29.27
CA ALA A 566 18.73 65.06 -30.07
C ALA A 566 20.14 64.51 -30.31
N PRO A 567 20.35 63.19 -30.25
CA PRO A 567 21.59 62.59 -30.72
C PRO A 567 21.64 62.66 -32.26
N ASP A 568 22.77 63.15 -32.73
CA ASP A 568 23.22 63.26 -34.11
C ASP A 568 23.10 61.90 -34.84
N GLU A 569 22.19 61.83 -35.82
CA GLU A 569 22.07 60.69 -36.71
C GLU A 569 23.25 60.69 -37.68
N GLY A 570 24.28 59.91 -37.33
CA GLY A 570 25.41 59.62 -38.18
C GLY A 570 24.97 59.03 -39.52
N ALA A 571 25.27 59.77 -40.58
CA ALA A 571 25.07 59.43 -41.97
C ALA A 571 25.69 58.07 -42.34
N ILE A 572 24.85 57.17 -42.87
CA ILE A 572 25.28 56.05 -43.71
C ILE A 572 25.26 56.56 -45.15
N ASN A 573 26.45 56.76 -45.71
CA ASN A 573 26.65 56.96 -47.16
C ASN A 573 26.27 55.68 -47.92
N PRO A 574 25.71 55.80 -49.14
CA PRO A 574 25.50 54.66 -50.02
C PRO A 574 26.65 54.52 -51.05
N ILE A 575 26.79 53.30 -51.61
CA ILE A 575 27.57 52.94 -52.82
C ILE A 575 29.10 52.80 -52.52
N ASP A 576 29.80 51.67 -52.70
CA ASP A 576 29.83 50.63 -53.75
C ASP A 576 30.08 49.21 -53.18
#